data_AF-A0A2M8F8I6-F1
#
_entry.id   AF-A0A2M8F8I6-F1
#
_cell.length_a   1.000
_cell.length_b   1.000
_cell.length_c   1.000
_cell.angle_alpha   90.00
_cell.angle_beta   90.00
_cell.angle_gamma   90.00
#
_symmetry.space_group_name_H-M   'P 1'
#
loop_
_entity.id
_entity.type
_entity.pdbx_description
1 polymer ?
#
loop_
_entity_poly.entity_id
_entity_poly.type
_entity_poly.pdbx_seq_one_letter_code
_entity_poly.pdbx_strand_id
1 'polypeptide(L)'
;MKTWYRALSKNKKIVFLSTSIPLSIPAGGVIGFILGLMSITFVPTCPTATGFQSCAVFHGMIGYEATSTIGFWIGLVLFPLSYIALLFYFEYKNKKAPYSGV
;
A
#
# COMPACT_ATOMS: atom_id res chain seq x y z
N MET A 1 -8.87 -14.15 -11.08
CA MET A 1 -9.12 -12.69 -11.16
C MET A 1 -9.11 -12.11 -12.58
N LYS A 2 -8.10 -12.41 -13.44
CA LYS A 2 -8.01 -11.85 -14.80
C LYS A 2 -9.28 -12.05 -15.66
N THR A 3 -9.86 -13.25 -15.72
CA THR A 3 -11.00 -13.55 -16.59
C THR A 3 -12.33 -12.98 -16.08
N TRP A 4 -12.57 -13.04 -14.76
CA TRP A 4 -13.82 -12.61 -14.15
C TRP A 4 -14.01 -11.09 -14.20
N TYR A 5 -13.01 -10.29 -13.77
CA TYR A 5 -13.08 -8.83 -13.83
C TYR A 5 -13.23 -8.32 -15.28
N ARG A 6 -12.65 -9.03 -16.26
CA ARG A 6 -12.74 -8.71 -17.69
C ARG A 6 -14.16 -8.85 -18.25
N ALA A 7 -14.91 -9.87 -17.82
CA ALA A 7 -16.26 -10.18 -18.31
C ALA A 7 -17.35 -9.23 -17.78
N LEU A 8 -17.04 -8.38 -16.79
CA LEU A 8 -18.00 -7.44 -16.23
C LEU A 8 -18.24 -6.24 -17.16
N SER A 9 -19.52 -5.88 -17.34
CA SER A 9 -19.94 -4.63 -17.98
C SER A 9 -19.34 -3.40 -17.29
N LYS A 10 -19.13 -2.30 -18.03
CA LYS A 10 -18.53 -1.05 -17.51
C LYS A 10 -19.10 -0.59 -16.16
N ASN A 11 -20.42 -0.63 -15.99
CA ASN A 11 -21.08 -0.22 -14.75
C ASN A 11 -20.71 -1.11 -13.55
N LYS A 12 -20.65 -2.43 -13.74
CA LYS A 12 -20.26 -3.38 -12.69
C LYS A 12 -18.78 -3.28 -12.33
N LYS A 13 -17.91 -2.91 -13.28
CA LYS A 13 -16.49 -2.60 -13.02
C LYS A 13 -16.33 -1.36 -12.14
N ILE A 14 -17.12 -0.32 -12.39
CA ILE A 14 -17.11 0.90 -11.57
C ILE A 14 -17.56 0.58 -10.13
N VAL A 15 -18.64 -0.20 -9.95
CA VAL A 15 -19.11 -0.63 -8.62
C VAL A 15 -18.06 -1.49 -7.90
N PHE A 16 -17.35 -2.35 -8.64
CA PHE A 16 -16.26 -3.14 -8.07
C PHE A 16 -15.07 -2.26 -7.65
N LEU A 17 -14.68 -1.26 -8.45
CA LEU A 17 -13.63 -0.31 -8.06
C LEU A 17 -14.04 0.52 -6.85
N SER A 18 -15.27 1.03 -6.83
CA SER A 18 -15.75 1.90 -5.76
C SER A 18 -15.86 1.18 -4.42
N THR A 19 -15.97 -0.14 -4.41
CA THR A 19 -16.01 -0.96 -3.19
C THR A 19 -14.63 -1.53 -2.82
N SER A 20 -13.82 -1.95 -3.80
CA SER A 20 -12.50 -2.52 -3.53
C SER A 20 -11.44 -1.48 -3.17
N ILE A 21 -11.51 -0.25 -3.71
CA ILE A 21 -10.55 0.82 -3.36
C ILE A 21 -10.68 1.21 -1.89
N PRO A 22 -11.86 1.53 -1.33
CA PRO A 22 -11.99 1.83 0.09
C PRO A 22 -11.55 0.67 0.99
N LEU A 23 -11.81 -0.57 0.60
CA LEU A 23 -11.34 -1.75 1.35
C LEU A 23 -9.82 -1.92 1.29
N SER A 24 -9.17 -1.49 0.22
CA SER A 24 -7.72 -1.58 0.07
C SER A 24 -6.96 -0.61 0.97
N ILE A 25 -7.59 0.47 1.41
CA ILE A 25 -7.01 1.48 2.30
C ILE A 25 -6.64 0.88 3.67
N PRO A 26 -7.56 0.28 4.47
CA PRO A 26 -7.21 -0.31 5.76
C PRO A 26 -6.24 -1.48 5.62
N ALA A 27 -6.34 -2.29 4.55
CA ALA A 27 -5.38 -3.35 4.27
C ALA A 27 -3.97 -2.79 4.04
N GLY A 28 -3.86 -1.73 3.24
CA GLY A 28 -2.61 -1.00 3.01
C GLY A 28 -2.02 -0.41 4.28
N GLY A 29 -2.86 0.20 5.12
CA GLY A 29 -2.45 0.73 6.42
C GLY A 29 -1.87 -0.35 7.34
N VAL A 30 -2.55 -1.50 7.47
CA VAL A 30 -2.07 -2.62 8.31
C VAL A 30 -0.75 -3.20 7.78
N ILE A 31 -0.64 -3.43 6.47
CA ILE A 31 0.59 -3.93 5.85
C ILE A 31 1.74 -2.92 6.08
N GLY A 32 1.48 -1.64 5.83
CA GLY A 32 2.45 -0.57 6.04
C GLY A 32 2.89 -0.46 7.50
N PHE A 33 1.97 -0.59 8.44
CA PHE A 33 2.26 -0.60 9.88
C PHE A 33 3.21 -1.73 10.26
N ILE A 34 2.95 -2.96 9.79
CA ILE A 34 3.80 -4.13 10.04
C ILE A 34 5.19 -3.92 9.44
N LEU A 35 5.28 -3.42 8.20
CA LEU A 35 6.57 -3.11 7.57
C LEU A 35 7.33 -2.03 8.34
N GLY A 36 6.64 -1.03 8.87
CA GLY A 36 7.22 0.01 9.72
C GLY A 36 7.71 -0.52 11.08
N LEU A 37 7.03 -1.52 11.66
CA LEU A 37 7.54 -2.22 12.84
C LEU A 37 8.80 -3.01 12.53
N MET A 38 8.83 -3.72 11.40
CA MET A 38 10.01 -4.50 11.00
C MET A 38 11.20 -3.60 10.61
N SER A 39 10.95 -2.39 10.10
CA SER A 39 12.03 -1.52 9.63
C SER A 39 12.88 -0.91 10.75
N ILE A 40 12.41 -0.97 12.00
CA ILE A 40 13.15 -0.39 13.13
C ILE A 40 14.49 -1.07 13.40
N THR A 41 14.66 -2.33 13.02
CA THR A 41 15.96 -3.02 13.14
C THR A 41 17.03 -2.38 12.28
N PHE A 42 16.65 -1.56 11.31
CA PHE A 42 17.55 -0.78 10.46
C PHE A 42 17.73 0.66 10.93
N VAL A 43 16.98 1.10 11.96
CA VAL A 43 17.09 2.44 12.52
C VAL A 43 18.12 2.44 13.64
N PRO A 44 19.16 3.29 13.56
CA PRO A 44 20.18 3.37 14.61
C PRO A 44 19.61 3.94 15.91
N THR A 45 20.34 3.72 17.00
CA THR A 45 20.08 4.35 18.30
C THR A 45 20.91 5.61 18.46
N CYS A 46 20.27 6.66 19.00
CA CYS A 46 20.85 7.97 19.27
C CYS A 46 21.03 8.15 20.80
N PRO A 47 22.14 8.76 21.25
CA PRO A 47 22.31 9.13 22.65
C PRO A 47 21.37 10.28 23.03
N THR A 48 20.86 10.24 24.26
CA THR A 48 19.99 11.26 24.86
C THR A 48 20.37 11.54 26.31
N ALA A 49 19.78 12.59 26.87
CA ALA A 49 20.02 13.00 28.25
C ALA A 49 19.69 11.90 29.29
N THR A 50 18.86 10.92 28.92
CA THR A 50 18.42 9.83 29.81
C THR A 50 18.93 8.44 29.40
N GLY A 51 19.69 8.31 28.30
CA GLY A 51 20.22 7.03 27.84
C GLY A 51 20.42 6.94 26.33
N PHE A 52 20.16 5.76 25.74
CA PHE A 52 20.11 5.56 24.30
C PHE A 52 18.68 5.22 23.88
N GLN A 53 18.16 5.90 22.86
CA GLN A 53 16.85 5.62 22.29
C GLN A 53 16.93 5.51 20.76
N SER A 54 15.88 5.02 20.11
CA SER A 54 15.84 5.00 18.64
C SER A 54 15.90 6.42 18.07
N CYS A 55 16.69 6.61 17.00
CA CYS A 55 16.75 7.88 16.29
C CYS A 55 15.47 8.20 15.50
N ALA A 56 14.59 7.23 15.29
CA ALA A 56 13.31 7.47 14.63
C ALA A 56 12.38 8.23 15.57
N VAL A 57 12.11 9.49 15.24
CA VAL A 57 11.17 10.35 15.94
C VAL A 57 10.18 10.93 14.94
N PHE A 58 8.88 10.82 15.24
CA PHE A 58 7.82 11.34 14.38
C PHE A 58 6.66 11.86 15.23
N HIS A 59 6.37 13.17 15.16
CA HIS A 59 5.31 13.83 15.94
C HIS A 59 5.29 13.46 17.45
N GLY A 60 6.47 13.36 18.07
CA GLY A 60 6.60 13.02 19.49
C GLY A 60 6.60 11.53 19.82
N MET A 61 6.31 10.66 18.84
CA MET A 61 6.52 9.21 18.95
C MET A 61 7.98 8.86 18.71
N ILE A 62 8.47 7.81 19.37
CA ILE A 62 9.87 7.39 19.32
C ILE A 62 9.97 5.90 19.01
N GLY A 63 10.94 5.52 18.18
CA GLY A 63 11.22 4.13 17.86
C GLY A 63 10.05 3.43 17.20
N TYR A 64 9.57 2.33 17.80
CA TYR A 64 8.59 1.44 17.17
C TYR A 64 7.30 2.18 16.82
N GLU A 65 6.90 3.13 17.66
CA GLU A 65 5.71 3.95 17.44
C GLU A 65 5.90 4.89 16.24
N ALA A 66 7.08 5.52 16.13
CA ALA A 66 7.39 6.41 15.02
C ALA A 66 7.46 5.64 13.69
N THR A 67 8.23 4.56 13.63
CA THR A 67 8.46 3.81 12.38
C THR A 67 7.20 3.10 11.90
N SER A 68 6.41 2.54 12.82
CA SER A 68 5.13 1.89 12.49
C SER A 68 4.08 2.89 12.02
N THR A 69 3.99 4.07 12.64
CA THR A 69 3.06 5.13 12.22
C THR A 69 3.44 5.69 10.86
N ILE A 70 4.73 5.93 10.61
CA ILE A 70 5.22 6.32 9.27
C ILE A 70 4.85 5.23 8.25
N GLY A 71 5.12 3.97 8.57
CA GLY A 71 4.78 2.83 7.72
C GLY A 71 3.28 2.75 7.42
N PHE A 72 2.43 2.96 8.41
CA PHE A 72 0.97 3.02 8.25
C PHE A 72 0.54 4.08 7.24
N TRP A 73 1.03 5.31 7.37
CA TRP A 73 0.72 6.41 6.45
C TRP A 73 1.19 6.14 5.03
N ILE A 74 2.40 5.60 4.89
CA ILE A 74 2.94 5.18 3.60
C ILE A 74 2.04 4.09 2.99
N GLY A 75 1.69 3.06 3.76
CA GLY A 75 0.85 1.95 3.32
C GLY A 75 -0.57 2.36 2.91
N LEU A 76 -1.19 3.29 3.64
CA LEU A 76 -2.50 3.87 3.32
C LEU A 76 -2.55 4.47 1.92
N VAL A 77 -1.44 5.06 1.45
CA VAL A 77 -1.38 5.76 0.16
C VAL A 77 -0.85 4.85 -0.94
N LEU A 78 0.24 4.12 -0.69
CA LEU A 78 0.90 3.30 -1.71
C LEU A 78 0.06 2.10 -2.15
N PHE A 79 -0.67 1.48 -1.22
CA PHE A 79 -1.41 0.26 -1.54
C PHE A 79 -2.59 0.51 -2.50
N PRO A 80 -3.46 1.52 -2.27
CA PRO A 80 -4.50 1.88 -3.25
C PRO A 80 -3.91 2.35 -4.59
N LEU A 81 -2.84 3.14 -4.58
CA LEU A 81 -2.19 3.61 -5.80
C LEU A 81 -1.62 2.46 -6.64
N SER A 82 -0.94 1.51 -5.99
CA SER A 82 -0.39 0.33 -6.67
C SER A 82 -1.50 -0.59 -7.20
N TYR A 83 -2.62 -0.73 -6.47
CA TYR A 83 -3.79 -1.47 -6.94
C TYR A 83 -4.42 -0.82 -8.18
N ILE A 84 -4.59 0.50 -8.18
CA ILE A 84 -5.09 1.25 -9.35
C ILE A 84 -4.13 1.11 -10.54
N ALA A 85 -2.82 1.25 -10.31
CA ALA A 85 -1.80 1.09 -11.36
C ALA A 85 -1.82 -0.33 -11.96
N LEU A 86 -2.01 -1.36 -11.13
CA LEU A 86 -2.12 -2.76 -11.56
C LEU A 86 -3.36 -3.00 -12.43
N LEU A 87 -4.49 -2.37 -12.08
CA LEU A 87 -5.70 -2.39 -12.91
C LEU A 87 -5.47 -1.73 -14.27
N PHE A 88 -4.86 -0.53 -14.31
CA PHE A 88 -4.51 0.13 -15.56
C PHE A 88 -3.53 -0.68 -16.42
N TYR A 89 -2.53 -1.32 -15.79
CA TYR A 89 -1.60 -2.20 -16.49
C TYR A 89 -2.33 -3.36 -17.16
N PHE A 90 -3.29 -3.98 -16.48
CA PHE A 90 -4.10 -5.05 -17.08
C PHE A 90 -5.01 -4.56 -18.21
N GLU A 91 -5.54 -3.33 -18.15
CA GLU A 91 -6.30 -2.76 -19.26
C GLU A 91 -5.41 -2.42 -20.45
N TYR A 92 -4.25 -1.80 -20.23
CA TYR A 92 -3.31 -1.40 -21.28
C TYR A 92 -2.71 -2.59 -22.02
N LYS A 93 -2.25 -3.63 -21.29
CA LYS A 93 -1.72 -4.86 -21.89
C LYS A 93 -2.76 -5.54 -22.79
N ASN A 94 -4.05 -5.42 -22.46
CA ASN A 94 -5.13 -5.96 -23.27
C ASN A 94 -5.45 -5.11 -24.51
N LYS A 95 -5.35 -3.78 -24.44
CA LYS A 95 -5.50 -2.91 -25.62
C LYS A 95 -4.43 -3.14 -26.69
N LYS A 96 -3.26 -3.65 -26.31
CA LYS A 96 -2.21 -4.08 -27.25
C LYS A 96 -2.39 -5.51 -27.79
N ALA A 97 -3.33 -6.27 -27.28
CA ALA A 97 -3.63 -7.64 -27.73
C ALA A 97 -4.99 -7.79 -28.46
N PRO A 98 -5.41 -6.91 -29.40
CA PRO A 98 -6.57 -7.19 -30.24
C PRO A 98 -6.28 -8.19 -31.39
N TYR A 99 -5.03 -8.65 -31.57
CA TYR A 99 -4.66 -9.61 -32.62
C TYR A 99 -3.57 -10.61 -32.17
N SER A 100 -3.89 -11.52 -31.25
CA SER A 100 -3.23 -12.83 -31.28
C SER A 100 -4.31 -13.88 -31.19
N GLY A 101 -4.61 -14.48 -32.34
CA GLY A 101 -5.79 -15.28 -32.61
C GLY A 101 -6.04 -16.39 -31.61
N VAL A 102 -7.31 -16.52 -31.24
CA VAL A 102 -8.22 -17.58 -31.74
C VAL A 102 -9.58 -16.92 -31.92
#